data_AF-A0A7V9K7T2-F1
#
_entry.id   AF-A0A7V9K7T2-F1
#
_cell.length_a   1.000
_cell.length_b   1.000
_cell.length_c   1.000
_cell.angle_alpha   90.00
_cell.angle_beta   90.00
_cell.angle_gamma   90.00
#
_symmetry.space_group_name_H-M   'P 1'
#
loop_
_entity.id
_entity.type
_entity.pdbx_description
1 polymer ?
#
loop_
_entity_poly.entity_id
_entity_poly.type
_entity_poly.pdbx_seq_one_letter_code
_entity_poly.pdbx_strand_id
1 'polypeptide(L)'
;MAVTSSARSLWSRLEPLLPLVSKPIQYVGGELNATPKNWDAATVRWALMYPDAYEVGLPNQGVAILYEVLNEQDWALAERTYAVFPDMERVMREHHIPQFTVDGHRPIGDFDLLGISFSTELGYTNMLTALDLAGIPL
;
A
#
# COMPACT_ATOMS: atom_id res chain seq x y z
N MET A 1 -11.23 1.32 25.03
CA MET A 1 -11.45 0.19 24.11
C MET A 1 -11.81 0.79 22.76
N ALA A 2 -10.82 0.97 21.88
CA ALA A 2 -11.09 1.42 20.52
C ALA A 2 -11.73 0.26 19.77
N VAL A 3 -12.89 0.50 19.16
CA VAL A 3 -13.50 -0.44 18.22
C VAL A 3 -12.56 -0.55 17.03
N THR A 4 -11.85 -1.66 16.89
CA THR A 4 -11.07 -1.97 15.69
C THR A 4 -12.06 -2.21 14.56
N SER A 5 -12.28 -1.18 13.74
CA SER A 5 -12.96 -1.29 12.46
C SER A 5 -12.14 -2.24 11.59
N SER A 6 -12.76 -3.27 11.02
CA SER A 6 -12.12 -4.03 9.93
C SER A 6 -11.75 -3.03 8.83
N ALA A 7 -10.48 -2.94 8.43
CA ALA A 7 -10.09 -1.98 7.40
C ALA A 7 -10.83 -2.30 6.10
N ARG A 8 -11.65 -1.35 5.66
CA ARG A 8 -12.50 -1.53 4.49
C ARG A 8 -11.68 -1.29 3.25
N SER A 9 -11.69 -2.25 2.33
CA SER A 9 -11.08 -2.08 1.01
C SER A 9 -11.65 -0.84 0.31
N LEU A 10 -10.75 -0.04 -0.26
CA LEU A 10 -11.05 1.13 -1.08
C LEU A 10 -11.40 0.76 -2.52
N TRP A 11 -11.34 -0.53 -2.89
CA TRP A 11 -11.52 -0.98 -4.28
C TRP A 11 -12.77 -0.40 -4.95
N SER A 12 -13.93 -0.45 -4.27
CA SER A 12 -15.20 0.10 -4.81
C SER A 12 -15.17 1.59 -5.13
N ARG A 13 -14.29 2.37 -4.47
CA ARG A 13 -14.06 3.80 -4.75
C ARG A 13 -12.96 4.01 -5.78
N LEU A 14 -11.96 3.13 -5.81
CA LEU A 14 -10.81 3.19 -6.69
C LEU A 14 -11.12 2.74 -8.13
N GLU A 15 -11.79 1.60 -8.28
CA GLU A 15 -12.07 0.95 -9.56
C GLU A 15 -12.72 1.89 -10.60
N PRO A 16 -13.74 2.71 -10.26
CA PRO A 16 -14.35 3.62 -11.22
C PRO A 16 -13.42 4.75 -11.69
N LEU A 17 -12.34 5.02 -10.95
CA LEU A 17 -11.38 6.10 -11.21
C LEU A 17 -10.17 5.64 -12.03
N LEU A 18 -9.89 4.33 -12.07
CA LEU A 18 -8.76 3.77 -12.82
C LEU A 18 -8.77 4.14 -14.32
N PRO A 19 -9.91 4.25 -15.03
CA PRO A 19 -9.91 4.70 -16.42
C PRO A 19 -9.42 6.14 -16.64
N LEU A 20 -9.27 6.95 -15.58
CA LEU A 20 -8.84 8.34 -15.64
C LEU A 20 -7.32 8.52 -15.60
N VAL A 21 -6.54 7.45 -15.42
CA VAL A 21 -5.08 7.48 -15.28
C VAL A 21 -4.37 6.72 -16.40
N SER A 22 -3.10 7.04 -16.61
CA SER A 22 -2.29 6.52 -17.73
C SER A 22 -1.89 5.04 -17.59
N LYS A 23 -1.61 4.57 -16.36
CA LYS A 23 -1.19 3.18 -16.08
C LYS A 23 -2.05 2.53 -14.99
N PRO A 24 -3.35 2.27 -15.25
CA PRO A 24 -4.28 1.74 -14.25
C PRO A 24 -3.88 0.38 -13.68
N ILE A 25 -3.22 -0.45 -14.49
CA ILE A 25 -2.83 -1.81 -14.10
C ILE A 25 -1.93 -1.85 -12.87
N GLN A 26 -1.16 -0.80 -12.58
CA GLN A 26 -0.29 -0.70 -11.40
C GLN A 26 -1.06 -0.65 -10.08
N TYR A 27 -2.37 -0.39 -10.13
CA TYR A 27 -3.21 -0.15 -8.96
C TYR A 27 -4.30 -1.22 -8.76
N VAL A 28 -4.41 -2.19 -9.68
CA VAL A 28 -5.45 -3.22 -9.66
C VAL A 28 -5.21 -4.28 -8.60
N GLY A 29 -3.95 -4.61 -8.29
CA GLY A 29 -3.59 -5.73 -7.41
C GLY A 29 -3.68 -7.09 -8.11
N GLY A 30 -3.78 -8.17 -7.32
CA GLY A 30 -3.88 -9.55 -7.84
C GLY A 30 -2.52 -10.23 -8.08
N GLU A 31 -1.52 -9.92 -7.26
CA GLU A 31 -0.17 -10.46 -7.38
C GLU A 31 -0.12 -11.99 -7.29
N LEU A 32 0.67 -12.62 -8.17
CA LEU A 32 0.81 -14.09 -8.26
C LEU A 32 1.29 -14.75 -6.95
N ASN A 33 1.90 -13.98 -6.05
CA ASN A 33 2.37 -14.43 -4.74
C ASN A 33 1.72 -13.65 -3.58
N ALA A 34 0.51 -13.12 -3.78
CA ALA A 34 -0.27 -12.56 -2.68
C ALA A 34 -0.68 -13.68 -1.71
N THR A 35 -0.56 -13.41 -0.42
CA THR A 35 -0.89 -14.31 0.69
C THR A 35 -1.98 -13.61 1.49
N PRO A 36 -3.23 -13.63 1.01
CA PRO A 36 -4.31 -12.91 1.67
C PRO A 36 -4.54 -13.49 3.07
N LYS A 37 -4.44 -12.65 4.10
CA LYS A 37 -4.72 -13.02 5.49
C LYS A 37 -5.94 -12.28 6.00
N ASN A 38 -6.62 -12.89 6.97
CA ASN A 38 -7.77 -12.25 7.62
C ASN A 38 -7.28 -11.06 8.46
N TRP A 39 -7.74 -9.86 8.10
CA TRP A 39 -7.39 -8.60 8.76
C TRP A 39 -7.66 -8.61 10.27
N ASP A 40 -8.80 -9.17 10.68
CA ASP A 40 -9.22 -9.14 12.09
C ASP A 40 -8.52 -10.23 12.93
N ALA A 41 -7.93 -11.24 12.27
CA ALA A 41 -7.16 -12.28 12.94
C ALA A 41 -5.70 -11.87 13.22
N ALA A 42 -5.18 -10.88 12.48
CA ALA A 42 -3.83 -10.38 12.67
C ALA A 42 -3.71 -9.61 14.00
N THR A 43 -2.66 -9.91 14.76
CA THR A 43 -2.26 -9.12 15.94
C THR A 43 -1.53 -7.85 15.52
N VAL A 44 -0.70 -7.93 14.48
CA VAL A 44 0.06 -6.77 13.93
C VAL A 44 -0.06 -6.74 12.41
N ARG A 45 -0.31 -5.55 11.86
CA ARG A 45 -0.53 -5.30 10.43
C ARG A 45 0.55 -4.38 9.89
N TRP A 46 1.26 -4.87 8.87
CA TRP A 46 2.35 -4.17 8.22
C TRP A 46 1.95 -3.70 6.83
N ALA A 47 2.22 -2.44 6.52
CA ALA A 47 2.32 -1.96 5.15
C ALA A 47 3.81 -1.83 4.80
N LEU A 48 4.25 -2.56 3.78
CA LEU A 48 5.60 -2.50 3.23
C LEU A 48 5.61 -1.61 1.99
N MET A 49 6.29 -0.48 2.08
CA MET A 49 6.41 0.50 1.02
C MET A 49 7.74 0.36 0.30
N TYR A 50 7.67 0.28 -1.03
CA TYR A 50 8.79 0.67 -1.89
C TYR A 50 8.46 2.04 -2.52
N PRO A 51 9.28 3.09 -2.32
CA PRO A 51 8.95 4.46 -2.68
C PRO A 51 9.24 4.78 -4.15
N ASP A 52 8.76 3.91 -5.03
CA ASP A 52 8.80 4.07 -6.48
C ASP A 52 7.59 3.37 -7.09
N ALA A 53 7.42 3.50 -8.41
CA ALA A 53 6.34 2.88 -9.17
C ALA A 53 6.28 1.37 -8.92
N TYR A 54 5.09 0.80 -9.05
CA TYR A 54 4.86 -0.65 -8.92
C TYR A 54 5.84 -1.47 -9.78
N GLU A 55 6.05 -1.07 -11.03
CA GLU A 55 6.93 -1.79 -11.97
C GLU A 55 8.41 -1.79 -11.56
N VAL A 56 8.83 -0.82 -10.73
CA VAL A 56 10.18 -0.71 -10.17
C VAL A 56 10.28 -1.42 -8.82
N GLY A 57 9.25 -1.30 -7.98
CA GLY A 57 9.23 -1.87 -6.64
C GLY A 57 8.93 -3.37 -6.59
N LEU A 58 8.09 -3.88 -7.49
CA LEU A 58 7.70 -5.30 -7.54
C LEU A 58 8.90 -6.27 -7.58
N PRO A 59 9.95 -6.07 -8.41
CA PRO A 59 11.09 -6.97 -8.44
C PRO A 59 12.07 -6.79 -7.26
N ASN A 60 11.78 -5.93 -6.28
CA ASN A 60 12.66 -5.73 -5.14
C ASN A 60 12.66 -6.96 -4.21
N GLN A 61 13.79 -7.68 -4.18
CA GLN A 61 13.92 -8.90 -3.38
C GLN A 61 13.83 -8.64 -1.87
N GLY A 62 14.31 -7.50 -1.39
CA GLY A 62 14.23 -7.18 0.04
C GLY A 62 12.78 -7.06 0.51
N VAL A 63 11.94 -6.37 -0.26
CA VAL A 63 10.50 -6.26 0.01
C VAL A 63 9.82 -7.62 -0.13
N ALA A 64 10.15 -8.41 -1.14
CA ALA A 64 9.60 -9.75 -1.33
C ALA A 64 9.92 -10.69 -0.15
N ILE A 65 11.16 -10.72 0.31
CA ILE A 65 11.61 -11.54 1.44
C ILE A 65 10.91 -11.10 2.73
N LEU A 66 10.87 -9.79 3.01
CA LEU A 66 10.20 -9.29 4.22
C LEU A 66 8.69 -9.59 4.20
N TYR A 67 8.06 -9.44 3.05
CA TYR A 67 6.66 -9.78 2.86
C TYR A 67 6.37 -11.25 3.16
N GLU A 68 7.22 -12.16 2.66
CA GLU A 68 7.10 -13.60 2.92
C GLU A 68 7.31 -13.93 4.40
N VAL A 69 8.44 -13.51 4.98
CA VAL A 69 8.77 -13.77 6.40
C VAL A 69 7.70 -13.27 7.35
N LEU A 70 7.11 -12.09 7.10
CA LEU A 70 6.04 -11.54 7.92
C LEU A 70 4.74 -12.33 7.74
N ASN A 71 4.37 -12.70 6.50
CA ASN A 71 3.12 -13.42 6.25
C ASN A 71 3.18 -14.90 6.68
N GLU A 72 4.36 -15.49 6.81
CA GLU A 72 4.57 -16.81 7.45
C GLU A 72 4.21 -16.81 8.95
N GLN A 73 4.21 -15.65 9.62
CA GLN A 73 3.84 -15.57 11.03
C GLN A 73 2.32 -15.61 11.19
N ASP A 74 1.76 -16.61 11.87
CA ASP A 74 0.30 -16.74 12.06
C ASP A 74 -0.38 -15.49 12.64
N TRP A 75 0.36 -14.71 13.45
CA TRP A 75 -0.14 -13.53 14.14
C TRP A 75 0.08 -12.21 13.38
N ALA A 76 0.76 -12.19 12.23
CA ALA A 76 1.02 -10.98 11.47
C ALA A 76 0.35 -10.99 10.09
N LEU A 77 0.06 -9.81 9.56
CA LEU A 77 -0.36 -9.60 8.18
C LEU A 77 0.54 -8.54 7.57
N ALA A 78 1.05 -8.78 6.37
CA ALA A 78 1.81 -7.80 5.62
C ALA A 78 1.22 -7.60 4.22
N GLU A 79 1.10 -6.35 3.80
CA GLU A 79 0.68 -5.94 2.46
C GLU A 79 1.67 -4.93 1.90
N ARG A 80 1.64 -4.72 0.59
CA ARG A 80 2.59 -3.88 -0.13
C ARG A 80 1.93 -2.60 -0.63
N THR A 81 2.69 -1.53 -0.66
CA THR A 81 2.29 -0.25 -1.25
C THR A 81 3.46 0.35 -2.04
N TYR A 82 3.12 1.15 -3.04
CA TYR A 82 4.07 1.73 -3.99
C TYR A 82 3.75 3.20 -4.19
N ALA A 83 4.73 3.97 -4.68
CA ALA A 83 4.46 5.34 -5.07
C ALA A 83 3.51 5.36 -6.28
N VAL A 84 2.62 6.37 -6.30
CA VAL A 84 1.68 6.58 -7.40
C VAL A 84 2.21 7.62 -8.37
N PHE A 85 1.81 7.52 -9.64
CA PHE A 85 2.15 8.54 -10.63
C PHE A 85 1.40 9.86 -10.36
N PRO A 86 1.90 11.01 -10.86
CA PRO A 86 1.27 12.31 -10.61
C PRO A 86 -0.20 12.42 -11.05
N ASP A 87 -0.59 11.71 -12.11
CA ASP A 87 -1.98 11.65 -12.56
C ASP A 87 -2.90 10.90 -11.59
N MET A 88 -2.40 9.80 -11.01
CA MET A 88 -3.08 9.05 -9.96
C MET A 88 -3.09 9.81 -8.64
N GLU A 89 -1.99 10.46 -8.25
CA GLU A 89 -1.96 11.35 -7.08
C GLU A 89 -3.06 12.43 -7.18
N ARG A 90 -3.19 13.09 -8.33
CA ARG A 90 -4.22 14.10 -8.56
C ARG A 90 -5.63 13.53 -8.34
N VAL A 91 -5.92 12.37 -8.95
CA VAL A 91 -7.21 11.66 -8.78
C VAL A 91 -7.45 11.30 -7.32
N MET A 92 -6.43 10.81 -6.61
CA MET A 92 -6.51 10.47 -5.20
C MET A 92 -6.86 11.68 -4.33
N ARG A 93 -6.21 12.82 -4.57
CA ARG A 93 -6.48 14.07 -3.86
C ARG A 93 -7.89 14.60 -4.15
N GLU A 94 -8.29 14.66 -5.42
CA GLU A 94 -9.63 15.13 -5.83
C GLU A 94 -10.75 14.29 -5.18
N HIS A 95 -10.56 12.98 -5.10
CA HIS A 95 -11.57 12.04 -4.60
C HIS A 95 -11.37 11.60 -3.13
N HIS A 96 -10.41 12.20 -2.42
CA HIS A 96 -10.08 11.88 -1.03
C HIS A 96 -9.83 10.37 -0.84
N ILE A 97 -9.03 9.78 -1.73
CA ILE A 97 -8.54 8.40 -1.64
C ILE A 97 -7.16 8.47 -0.98
N PRO A 98 -6.98 7.95 0.24
CA PRO A 98 -5.67 7.96 0.88
C PRO A 98 -4.72 6.99 0.17
N GLN A 99 -3.43 7.09 0.46
CA GLN A 99 -2.47 6.05 0.09
C GLN A 99 -2.98 4.67 0.53
N PHE A 100 -2.81 3.66 -0.33
CA PHE A 100 -3.37 2.34 -0.12
C PHE A 100 -2.40 1.21 -0.48
N THR A 101 -2.67 0.01 0.01
CA THR A 101 -1.94 -1.21 -0.36
C THR A 101 -2.50 -1.86 -1.62
N VAL A 102 -1.67 -2.46 -2.47
CA VAL A 102 -2.14 -3.12 -3.70
C VAL A 102 -2.80 -4.47 -3.44
N ASP A 103 -2.47 -5.13 -2.33
CA ASP A 103 -2.96 -6.48 -2.01
C ASP A 103 -4.43 -6.48 -1.57
N GLY A 104 -4.82 -5.55 -0.69
CA GLY A 104 -6.19 -5.43 -0.16
C GLY A 104 -6.90 -4.12 -0.46
N HIS A 105 -6.23 -3.17 -1.12
CA HIS A 105 -6.67 -1.79 -1.31
C HIS A 105 -7.04 -1.12 0.01
N ARG A 106 -6.28 -1.39 1.07
CA ARG A 106 -6.55 -0.86 2.40
C ARG A 106 -5.82 0.49 2.59
N PRO A 107 -6.44 1.48 3.25
CA PRO A 107 -5.76 2.72 3.60
C PRO A 107 -4.50 2.45 4.44
N ILE A 108 -3.40 3.14 4.16
CA ILE A 108 -2.15 2.99 4.94
C ILE A 108 -2.36 3.39 6.41
N GLY A 109 -3.20 4.38 6.68
CA GLY A 109 -3.52 4.81 8.05
C GLY A 109 -4.21 3.76 8.92
N ASP A 110 -4.70 2.66 8.34
CA ASP A 110 -5.32 1.55 9.10
C ASP A 110 -4.28 0.50 9.56
N PHE A 111 -3.04 0.56 9.08
CA PHE A 111 -1.98 -0.39 9.45
C PHE A 111 -1.27 0.03 10.74
N ASP A 112 -0.80 -0.95 11.51
CA ASP A 112 -0.07 -0.70 12.76
C ASP A 112 1.36 -0.18 12.49
N LEU A 113 1.97 -0.61 11.37
CA LEU A 113 3.34 -0.29 11.00
C LEU A 113 3.46 -0.01 9.50
N LEU A 114 4.22 1.05 9.16
CA LEU A 114 4.67 1.36 7.80
C LEU A 114 6.18 1.15 7.71
N GLY A 115 6.62 0.13 6.99
CA GLY A 115 8.04 -0.14 6.71
C GLY A 115 8.41 0.38 5.33
N ILE A 116 9.48 1.17 5.20
CA ILE A 116 9.89 1.78 3.93
C ILE A 116 11.29 1.31 3.56
N SER A 117 11.44 0.71 2.37
CA SER A 117 12.72 0.25 1.85
C SER A 117 13.26 1.20 0.78
N PHE A 118 14.42 1.81 1.04
CA PHE A 118 15.12 2.65 0.06
C PHE A 118 16.23 1.88 -0.66
N SER A 119 16.28 2.02 -1.97
CA SER A 119 17.44 1.58 -2.77
C SER A 119 18.30 2.76 -3.24
N THR A 120 17.75 3.98 -3.28
CA THR A 120 18.46 5.23 -3.61
C THR A 120 17.78 6.45 -2.96
N GLU A 121 18.46 7.59 -2.97
CA GLU A 121 17.95 8.88 -2.51
C GLU A 121 16.71 9.38 -3.30
N LEU A 122 16.55 8.92 -4.55
CA LEU A 122 15.50 9.41 -5.45
C LEU A 122 14.08 9.08 -4.95
N GLY A 123 13.96 8.09 -4.07
CA GLY A 123 12.68 7.71 -3.46
C GLY A 123 12.21 8.64 -2.33
N TYR A 124 13.05 9.56 -1.83
CA TYR A 124 12.67 10.36 -0.65
C TYR A 124 11.45 11.25 -0.89
N THR A 125 11.35 11.90 -2.05
CA THR A 125 10.19 12.74 -2.36
C THR A 125 8.92 11.91 -2.52
N ASN A 126 9.03 10.72 -3.10
CA ASN A 126 7.92 9.79 -3.25
C ASN A 126 7.43 9.28 -1.89
N MET A 127 8.33 9.02 -0.94
CA MET A 127 7.97 8.73 0.44
C MET A 127 7.14 9.87 1.03
N LEU A 128 7.62 11.12 0.94
CA LEU A 128 6.92 12.27 1.51
C LEU A 128 5.51 12.42 0.92
N THR A 129 5.36 12.26 -0.40
CA THR A 129 4.06 12.25 -1.05
C THR A 129 3.15 11.16 -0.51
N ALA A 130 3.66 9.93 -0.32
CA ALA A 130 2.85 8.84 0.19
C ALA A 130 2.45 9.03 1.66
N LEU A 131 3.32 9.60 2.50
CA LEU A 131 3.00 9.94 3.89
C LEU A 131 1.90 11.01 3.96
N ASP A 132 2.02 12.06 3.13
CA ASP A 132 1.01 13.11 3.00
C ASP A 132 -0.34 12.54 2.51
N LEU A 133 -0.33 11.71 1.46
CA LEU A 133 -1.53 11.01 0.98
C LEU A 133 -2.12 10.04 2.02
N ALA A 134 -1.30 9.46 2.89
CA ALA A 134 -1.75 8.60 3.99
C ALA A 134 -2.31 9.39 5.18
N GLY A 135 -2.13 10.71 5.20
CA GLY A 135 -2.49 11.56 6.34
C GLY A 135 -1.58 11.37 7.56
N ILE A 136 -0.34 10.89 7.36
CA ILE A 136 0.65 10.71 8.41
C ILE A 136 1.38 12.04 8.64
N PRO A 137 1.37 12.61 9.87
CA PRO A 137 2.08 13.86 10.17
C PRO A 137 3.60 13.77 9.95
N LEU A 138 4.19 14.86 9.46
CA LEU A 138 5.64 15.04 9.24
C LEU A 138 6.29 15.85 10.38
#